data_AF-A0A534EXB9-F1
#
_entry.id   AF-A0A534EXB9-F1
#
_cell.length_a   1.000
_cell.length_b   1.000
_cell.length_c   1.000
_cell.angle_alpha   90.00
_cell.angle_beta   90.00
_cell.angle_gamma   90.00
#
_symmetry.space_group_name_H-M   'P 1'
#
loop_
_entity.id
_entity.type
_entity.pdbx_description
1 polymer ?
#
loop_
_entity_poly.entity_id
_entity_poly.type
_entity_poly.pdbx_seq_one_letter_code
_entity_poly.pdbx_strand_id
1 'polypeptide(L)'
;MSVRVAVRLASRILLAALSLALLACAAPTPWVKPYEREHFADPIMSFNRDPVSSIYLDHVFESREGARGATGSVGGGCGCN
;
A
#
# COMPACT_ATOMS: atom_id res chain seq x y z
N MET A 1 0.93 22.64 -45.72
CA MET A 1 0.92 22.01 -44.38
C MET A 1 -0.52 22.04 -43.85
N SER A 2 -1.21 20.90 -43.83
CA SER A 2 -2.69 20.85 -43.83
C SER A 2 -3.31 21.19 -42.47
N VAL A 3 -4.36 22.02 -42.47
CA VAL A 3 -5.17 22.44 -41.30
C VAL A 3 -5.60 21.25 -40.42
N ARG A 4 -5.84 20.08 -41.02
CA ARG A 4 -6.19 18.83 -40.31
C ARG A 4 -5.06 18.30 -39.39
N VAL A 5 -3.80 18.55 -39.74
CA VAL A 5 -2.64 18.18 -38.93
C VAL A 5 -2.53 19.11 -37.71
N ALA A 6 -2.75 20.41 -37.92
CA ALA A 6 -2.74 21.40 -36.84
C ALA A 6 -3.84 21.13 -35.79
N VAL A 7 -5.05 20.80 -36.22
CA VAL A 7 -6.18 20.48 -35.31
C VAL A 7 -5.92 19.20 -34.50
N ARG A 8 -5.34 18.16 -35.12
CA ARG A 8 -4.98 16.91 -34.42
C ARG A 8 -3.87 17.15 -33.40
N LEU A 9 -2.89 18.00 -33.72
CA LEU A 9 -1.80 18.34 -32.81
C LEU A 9 -2.31 19.14 -31.60
N ALA A 10 -3.15 20.16 -31.85
CA ALA A 10 -3.78 20.97 -30.81
C ALA A 10 -4.64 20.12 -29.86
N SER A 11 -5.43 19.18 -30.39
CA SER A 11 -6.25 18.26 -29.59
C SER A 11 -5.39 17.35 -28.70
N ARG A 12 -4.27 16.82 -29.20
CA ARG A 12 -3.34 16.02 -28.39
C ARG A 12 -2.68 16.83 -27.28
N ILE A 13 -2.30 18.07 -27.56
CA ILE A 13 -1.73 18.98 -26.57
C ILE A 13 -2.77 19.31 -25.48
N LEU A 14 -4.02 19.56 -25.88
CA LEU A 14 -5.11 19.85 -24.93
C LEU A 14 -5.40 18.65 -24.02
N LEU A 15 -5.44 17.44 -24.59
CA LEU A 15 -5.65 16.20 -23.84
C LEU A 15 -4.50 15.93 -22.85
N ALA A 16 -3.25 16.17 -23.26
CA ALA A 16 -2.09 16.02 -22.39
C ALA A 16 -2.04 17.06 -21.27
N ALA A 17 -2.46 18.30 -21.54
CA ALA A 17 -2.55 19.34 -20.52
C ALA A 17 -3.65 19.01 -19.49
N LEU A 18 -4.79 18.49 -19.95
CA LEU A 18 -5.89 18.09 -19.07
C LEU A 18 -5.50 16.91 -18.15
N SER A 19 -4.79 15.91 -18.67
CA SER A 19 -4.32 14.79 -17.85
C SER A 19 -3.30 15.22 -16.79
N LEU A 20 -2.38 16.14 -17.12
CA LEU A 20 -1.45 16.72 -16.15
C LEU A 20 -2.16 17.52 -15.05
N ALA A 21 -3.20 18.28 -15.40
CA ALA A 21 -3.99 19.04 -14.43
C ALA A 21 -4.74 18.13 -13.44
N LEU A 22 -5.23 16.96 -13.90
CA LEU A 22 -5.88 15.96 -13.05
C LEU A 22 -4.91 15.32 -12.05
N LEU A 23 -3.65 15.13 -12.42
CA LEU A 23 -2.59 14.59 -11.55
C LEU A 23 -2.11 15.59 -10.49
N ALA A 24 -2.30 16.90 -10.71
CA ALA A 24 -1.79 17.95 -9.83
C ALA A 24 -2.54 18.05 -8.48
N CYS A 25 -3.75 17.50 -8.36
CA CYS A 25 -4.46 17.40 -7.07
C CYS A 25 -3.99 16.23 -6.19
N ALA A 26 -3.23 15.29 -6.75
CA ALA A 26 -2.65 14.18 -5.99
C ALA A 26 -1.22 14.54 -5.59
N ALA A 27 -1.05 15.56 -4.75
CA ALA A 27 0.25 15.84 -4.17
C ALA A 27 0.69 14.63 -3.32
N PRO A 28 1.84 14.00 -3.58
CA PRO A 28 2.41 12.99 -2.69
C PRO A 28 3.08 13.71 -1.52
N THR A 29 2.30 14.42 -0.71
CA THR A 29 2.77 14.83 0.61
C THR A 29 2.62 13.61 1.51
N PRO A 30 3.66 13.11 2.19
CA PRO A 30 3.41 12.26 3.34
C PRO A 30 2.64 13.13 4.34
N TRP A 31 1.32 12.96 4.41
CA TRP A 31 0.44 13.71 5.30
C TRP A 31 0.70 13.38 6.77
N VAL A 32 1.43 12.28 7.02
CA VAL A 32 1.92 11.85 8.33
C VAL A 32 3.38 12.23 8.46
N LYS A 33 3.76 12.93 9.53
CA LYS A 33 5.17 13.23 9.79
C LYS A 33 5.94 11.92 10.05
N PRO A 34 7.25 11.85 9.70
CA PRO A 34 8.03 10.64 9.89
C PRO A 34 7.99 10.04 11.30
N TYR A 35 7.93 10.88 12.35
CA TYR A 35 7.85 10.47 13.75
C TYR A 35 6.45 10.00 14.16
N GLU A 36 5.37 10.51 13.57
CA GLU A 36 3.99 10.06 13.87
C GLU A 36 3.74 8.61 13.42
N ARG A 37 4.60 8.05 12.55
CA ARG A 37 4.51 6.64 12.14
C ARG A 37 4.85 5.66 13.25
N GLU A 38 5.50 6.09 14.33
CA GLU A 38 5.80 5.22 15.47
C GLU A 38 4.53 4.76 16.21
N HIS A 39 3.46 5.54 16.15
CA HIS A 39 2.15 5.17 16.72
C HIS A 39 1.51 3.93 16.07
N PHE A 40 1.90 3.58 14.83
CA PHE A 40 1.43 2.33 14.21
C PHE A 40 2.05 1.08 14.85
N ALA A 41 3.13 1.23 15.61
CA ALA A 41 3.76 0.15 16.37
C ALA A 41 3.25 0.07 17.82
N ASP A 42 2.25 0.87 18.21
CA ASP A 42 1.71 0.81 19.58
C ASP A 42 1.14 -0.60 19.86
N PRO A 43 1.46 -1.23 21.02
CA PRO A 43 0.98 -2.57 21.37
C PRO A 43 -0.57 -2.71 21.41
N ILE A 44 -1.29 -1.59 21.52
CA ILE A 44 -2.75 -1.57 21.42
C ILE A 44 -3.25 -1.87 20.00
N MET A 45 -2.48 -1.51 18.98
CA MET A 45 -2.77 -1.73 17.56
C MET A 45 -2.28 -3.10 17.06
N SER A 46 -1.67 -3.92 17.92
CA SER A 46 -1.27 -5.27 17.56
C SER A 46 -2.49 -6.12 17.20
N PHE A 47 -2.48 -6.73 16.01
CA PHE A 47 -3.49 -7.71 15.59
C PHE A 47 -3.57 -8.92 16.50
N ASN A 48 -2.50 -9.16 17.26
CA ASN A 48 -2.38 -10.30 18.13
C ASN A 48 -1.98 -9.86 19.53
N ARG A 49 -2.88 -10.10 20.48
CA ARG A 49 -2.68 -9.77 21.88
C ARG A 49 -1.65 -10.69 22.55
N ASP A 50 -1.61 -11.96 22.13
CA ASP A 50 -0.87 -13.04 22.79
C ASP A 50 -0.01 -13.79 21.76
N PRO A 51 1.13 -13.22 21.32
CA PRO A 51 1.93 -13.77 20.22
C PRO A 51 2.52 -15.15 20.54
N VAL A 52 2.75 -15.47 21.81
CA VAL A 52 3.28 -16.78 22.23
C VAL A 52 2.24 -17.88 22.00
N SER A 53 0.98 -17.62 22.34
CA SER A 53 -0.08 -18.63 22.20
C SER A 53 -0.47 -18.82 20.73
N SER A 54 -0.52 -17.75 19.94
CA SER A 54 -0.84 -17.84 18.52
C SER A 54 0.20 -18.65 17.75
N ILE A 55 1.49 -18.42 17.97
CA ILE A 55 2.58 -19.13 17.28
C ILE A 55 2.52 -20.62 17.60
N TYR A 56 2.19 -20.96 18.86
CA TYR A 56 1.97 -22.33 19.26
C TYR A 56 0.81 -22.98 18.50
N LEU A 57 -0.34 -22.29 18.40
CA LEU A 57 -1.50 -22.80 17.68
C LEU A 57 -1.24 -22.92 16.18
N ASP A 58 -0.58 -21.94 15.57
CA ASP A 58 -0.18 -21.95 14.16
C ASP A 58 0.69 -23.18 13.88
N HIS A 59 1.70 -23.46 14.71
CA HIS A 59 2.54 -24.65 14.56
C HIS A 59 1.74 -25.96 14.65
N VAL A 60 0.72 -26.02 15.53
CA VAL A 60 -0.19 -27.17 15.63
C VAL A 60 -1.02 -27.32 14.36
N PHE A 61 -1.61 -26.24 13.84
CA PHE A 61 -2.40 -26.26 12.60
C PHE A 61 -1.54 -26.66 11.41
N GLU A 62 -0.35 -26.09 11.26
CA GLU A 62 0.57 -26.46 10.18
C GLU A 62 0.96 -27.94 10.21
N SER A 63 1.11 -28.50 11.40
CA SER A 63 1.46 -29.91 11.59
C SER A 63 0.28 -30.84 11.31
N ARG A 64 -0.95 -30.40 11.58
CA ARG A 64 -2.17 -31.19 11.37
C ARG A 64 -2.68 -31.14 9.94
N GLU A 65 -2.66 -29.96 9.35
CA GLU A 65 -3.23 -29.71 8.03
C GLU A 65 -2.22 -29.92 6.89
N GLY A 66 -0.95 -30.15 7.22
CA GLY A 66 0.11 -30.35 6.23
C GLY A 66 0.41 -29.11 5.37
N ALA A 67 -0.13 -27.94 5.75
CA ALA A 67 0.08 -26.67 5.08
C ALA A 67 1.09 -25.84 5.90
N ARG A 68 2.16 -25.35 5.25
CA ARG A 68 3.24 -24.55 5.89
C ARG A 68 3.29 -23.16 5.27
N GLY A 69 3.49 -22.13 6.09
CA GLY A 69 3.74 -20.76 5.62
C GLY A 69 2.49 -19.95 5.25
N ALA A 70 1.28 -20.43 5.58
CA ALA A 70 0.02 -19.71 5.34
C ALA A 70 -0.33 -18.71 6.46
N THR A 71 0.32 -18.78 7.61
CA THR A 71 -0.03 -18.02 8.84
C THR A 71 0.59 -16.61 8.89
N GLY A 72 1.22 -16.15 7.79
CA GLY A 72 1.76 -14.80 7.67
C GLY A 72 3.14 -14.62 8.35
N SER A 73 3.77 -13.46 8.12
CA SER A 73 5.03 -13.10 8.78
C SER A 73 4.78 -12.62 10.21
N VAL A 74 5.70 -12.95 11.13
CA VAL A 74 5.65 -12.60 12.55
C VAL A 74 5.59 -11.08 12.74
N GLY A 75 4.38 -10.51 12.92
CA GLY A 75 4.21 -9.12 13.35
C GLY A 75 3.03 -8.37 12.71
N GLY A 76 2.38 -7.52 13.52
CA GLY A 76 1.45 -6.50 13.03
C GLY A 76 2.19 -5.23 12.64
N GLY A 77 2.06 -4.81 11.38
CA GLY A 77 2.71 -3.64 10.80
C GLY A 77 2.36 -3.52 9.32
N CYS A 78 2.88 -2.52 8.60
CA CYS A 78 2.54 -2.25 7.19
C CYS A 78 3.01 -3.32 6.18
N GLY A 79 3.33 -4.53 6.63
CA GLY A 79 3.59 -5.69 5.76
C GLY A 79 4.86 -5.61 4.93
N CYS A 80 5.76 -4.66 5.20
CA CYS A 80 7.05 -4.58 4.53
C CYS A 80 8.10 -5.30 5.38
N ASN A 81 8.40 -6.55 5.01
CA ASN A 81 9.74 -7.11 5.20
C ASN A 81 10.70 -6.41 4.24
#